data_AF-A0A4R4TJE0-F1
#
_entry.id   AF-A0A4R4TJE0-F1
#
_cell.length_a   1.000
_cell.length_b   1.000
_cell.length_c   1.000
_cell.angle_alpha   90.00
_cell.angle_beta   90.00
_cell.angle_gamma   90.00
#
_symmetry.space_group_name_H-M   'P 1'
#
loop_
_entity.id
_entity.type
_entity.pdbx_description
1 polymer ?
#
loop_
_entity_poly.entity_id
_entity_poly.type
_entity_poly.pdbx_seq_one_letter_code
_entity_poly.pdbx_strand_id
1 'polypeptide(L)'
;MTKRITGLLAVAALLLGGAGCANVPSGGQVVAGEPAERSERVDDAYVRLIPVEPRPEWGPAQIVSGFLAASASFDDNHKVAKHYLSRQNSWNPGLRPSVTVLAGRITDPQVIKSSDGQATVRITGEELGTIASDGQYTASPKELDATFQLAKTQQGLWRITSVPGDGKSALLLTKDDVERAMRTVNLFYFAPDRHTLVPNGISLPVVNRQQLPTQLVHALLTGPTSWLKGAVQTAFPEGTRLRRGVQVDKDVATVDLTKEARHGNVERMSAQLSWTMRQLSEIKRWRLQIDGETVTPDGMESTQPVHAWEANSPDGRVSHDETHQNAYVVGPSGFIGTLESDRAQPVVTGAAGSMSHPAVAPDYQEFAGLSAGADQVLVAAPVTGTPAPRVLLNARKGARFTAPSWSRDGTLWVVESKDDESWLWVRPRGKPPVRAAHWGLGGREVLEFRVARDGVRAAVIARVDGRPQIQIGRIAHAEDGSVDVGSFLPVSSELQDAVDVAWRDYSTLAVLGRAKRDSQTLPFLMPISGSAITSLGVGSLGEPRTIAAAPGAPILIGTRSSGKDQICRQRSPSNSYSPWICPTPAKDP
;
A
#
# COMPACT_ATOMS: atom_id res chain seq x y z
N MET A 1 88.92 19.26 13.37
CA MET A 1 88.10 19.01 12.15
C MET A 1 86.73 18.41 12.53
N THR A 2 86.04 18.98 13.52
CA THR A 2 84.89 18.32 14.17
C THR A 2 83.74 19.29 14.52
N LYS A 3 83.75 20.50 13.95
CA LYS A 3 82.71 21.54 14.17
C LYS A 3 81.84 21.85 12.94
N ARG A 4 81.89 21.02 11.89
CA ARG A 4 81.08 21.21 10.66
C ARG A 4 80.09 20.09 10.35
N ILE A 5 80.00 19.05 11.19
CA ILE A 5 79.11 17.90 10.96
C ILE A 5 77.80 18.01 11.76
N THR A 6 77.77 18.83 12.82
CA THR A 6 76.57 19.03 13.66
C THR A 6 75.56 20.03 13.11
N GLY A 7 75.92 20.80 12.07
CA GLY A 7 75.02 21.79 11.45
C GLY A 7 74.15 21.24 10.32
N LEU A 8 74.54 20.14 9.66
CA LEU A 8 73.79 19.58 8.53
C LEU A 8 72.74 18.54 8.93
N LEU A 9 72.84 17.95 10.12
CA LEU A 9 71.84 17.00 10.64
C LEU A 9 70.60 17.69 11.26
N ALA A 10 70.71 18.96 11.64
CA ALA A 10 69.59 19.71 12.23
C ALA A 10 68.63 20.31 11.18
N VAL A 11 69.07 20.50 9.93
CA VAL A 11 68.23 21.05 8.84
C VAL A 11 67.52 19.94 8.06
N ALA A 12 68.09 18.73 7.99
CA ALA A 12 67.43 17.57 7.40
C ALA A 12 66.28 17.00 8.26
N ALA A 13 66.30 17.24 9.58
CA ALA A 13 65.23 16.80 10.49
C ALA A 13 64.00 17.72 10.50
N LEU A 14 64.13 18.98 10.06
CA LEU A 14 63.01 19.94 10.00
C LEU A 14 62.24 19.95 8.67
N LEU A 15 62.76 19.30 7.61
CA LEU A 15 62.12 19.21 6.30
C LEU A 15 61.21 17.97 6.13
N LEU A 16 61.13 17.09 7.13
CA LEU A 16 60.29 15.88 7.11
C LEU A 16 58.96 16.03 7.86
N GLY A 17 58.63 17.22 8.38
CA GLY A 17 57.42 17.48 9.18
C GLY A 17 56.24 18.13 8.44
N GLY A 18 56.20 18.11 7.11
CA GLY A 18 55.33 18.99 6.31
C GLY A 18 54.38 18.33 5.30
N ALA A 19 54.09 17.03 5.40
CA ALA A 19 53.08 16.38 4.55
C ALA A 19 52.29 15.30 5.31
N GLY A 20 51.82 15.64 6.51
CA GLY A 20 50.75 14.89 7.16
C GLY A 20 49.41 15.46 6.72
N CYS A 21 48.97 15.17 5.50
CA CYS A 21 47.55 15.28 5.19
C CYS A 21 46.83 14.27 6.09
N ALA A 22 46.26 14.74 7.20
CA ALA A 22 45.31 13.97 7.96
C ALA A 22 44.07 13.75 7.08
N ASN A 23 44.09 12.68 6.28
CA ASN A 23 42.85 12.12 5.75
C ASN A 23 42.11 11.56 6.96
N VAL A 24 41.18 12.35 7.48
CA VAL A 24 40.11 11.83 8.33
C VAL A 24 39.45 10.70 7.52
N PRO A 25 39.39 9.45 8.02
CA PRO A 25 38.65 8.40 7.33
C PRO A 25 37.18 8.83 7.28
N SER A 26 36.72 9.37 6.15
CA SER A 26 35.31 9.70 5.91
C SER A 26 34.48 8.45 5.56
N GLY A 27 34.91 7.31 6.07
CA GLY A 27 34.36 5.98 5.78
C GLY A 27 34.45 5.09 7.00
N GLY A 28 34.10 5.60 8.18
CA GLY A 28 33.56 4.71 9.20
C GLY A 28 32.32 4.09 8.56
N GLN A 29 32.26 2.76 8.46
CA GLN A 29 31.01 2.08 8.18
C GLN A 29 30.01 2.66 9.16
N VAL A 30 29.04 3.41 8.64
CA VAL A 30 27.79 3.58 9.36
C VAL A 30 27.28 2.16 9.48
N VAL A 31 27.58 1.52 10.61
CA VAL A 31 26.78 0.41 11.07
C VAL A 31 25.44 1.06 11.34
N ALA A 32 24.62 1.16 10.29
CA ALA A 32 23.20 1.28 10.47
C ALA A 32 22.89 0.15 11.46
N GLY A 33 22.47 0.51 12.68
CA GLY A 33 21.96 -0.47 13.61
C GLY A 33 20.99 -1.34 12.82
N GLU A 34 21.03 -2.66 13.03
CA GLU A 34 20.17 -3.60 12.33
C GLU A 34 18.78 -2.96 12.19
N PRO A 35 18.33 -2.65 10.97
CA PRO A 35 16.97 -2.25 10.78
C PRO A 35 16.19 -3.49 11.20
N ALA A 36 15.68 -3.49 12.43
CA ALA A 36 14.54 -4.32 12.74
C ALA A 36 13.54 -4.03 11.63
N GLU A 37 13.06 -5.06 10.95
CA GLU A 37 11.89 -4.97 10.10
C GLU A 37 10.74 -4.39 10.92
N ARG A 38 10.72 -3.07 10.95
CA ARG A 38 9.66 -2.31 11.53
C ARG A 38 8.86 -1.92 10.31
N SER A 39 8.05 -2.87 9.84
CA SER A 39 6.69 -2.46 9.47
C SER A 39 6.25 -1.63 10.66
N GLU A 40 6.18 -0.30 10.52
CA GLU A 40 5.84 0.60 11.61
C GLU A 40 4.64 -0.01 12.33
N ARG A 41 4.83 -0.45 13.57
CA ARG A 41 3.71 -1.01 14.30
C ARG A 41 2.69 0.10 14.39
N VAL A 42 1.42 -0.24 14.22
CA VAL A 42 0.34 0.76 14.25
C VAL A 42 0.39 1.59 15.54
N ASP A 43 0.92 0.99 16.62
CA ASP A 43 1.12 1.56 17.94
C ASP A 43 2.58 1.97 18.27
N ASP A 44 3.49 2.06 17.30
CA ASP A 44 4.87 2.53 17.52
C ASP A 44 4.93 3.98 18.04
N ALA A 45 6.11 4.42 18.51
CA ALA A 45 6.29 5.75 19.12
C ALA A 45 5.84 6.81 18.12
N TYR A 46 4.80 7.57 18.48
CA TYR A 46 4.33 8.65 17.63
C TYR A 46 5.04 9.95 18.00
N VAL A 47 5.42 10.72 16.98
CA VAL A 47 5.98 12.05 17.18
C VAL A 47 4.83 13.00 17.45
N ARG A 48 4.62 13.35 18.72
CA ARG A 48 3.57 14.31 19.08
C ARG A 48 3.94 15.70 18.56
N LEU A 49 3.08 16.27 17.72
CA LEU A 49 3.23 17.66 17.29
C LEU A 49 2.74 18.59 18.40
N ILE A 50 3.63 19.47 18.87
CA ILE A 50 3.30 20.52 19.83
C ILE A 50 3.11 21.82 19.04
N PRO A 51 1.86 22.28 18.84
CA PRO A 51 1.58 23.48 18.07
C PRO A 51 1.89 24.75 18.87
N VAL A 52 2.22 25.83 18.17
CA VAL A 52 2.48 27.16 18.76
C VAL A 52 1.20 28.01 18.70
N GLU A 53 0.92 28.78 19.75
CA GLU A 53 -0.21 29.71 19.79
C GLU A 53 0.03 30.98 18.93
N PRO A 54 -1.03 31.62 18.39
CA PRO A 54 -0.88 32.85 17.62
C PRO A 54 -0.38 33.99 18.48
N ARG A 55 0.69 34.66 18.04
CA ARG A 55 1.27 35.77 18.80
C ARG A 55 0.69 37.13 18.39
N PRO A 56 0.62 38.12 19.31
CA PRO A 56 0.02 39.42 19.02
C PRO A 56 0.68 40.19 17.87
N GLU A 57 1.98 40.01 17.66
CA GLU A 57 2.78 40.68 16.65
C GLU A 57 2.67 40.07 15.24
N TRP A 58 2.01 38.91 15.09
CA TRP A 58 1.93 38.21 13.82
C TRP A 58 0.98 38.90 12.83
N GLY A 59 1.49 39.16 11.63
CA GLY A 59 0.72 39.62 10.48
C GLY A 59 -0.07 38.50 9.78
N PRO A 60 -0.86 38.83 8.74
CA PRO A 60 -1.77 37.88 8.11
C PRO A 60 -1.11 36.59 7.59
N ALA A 61 0.03 36.69 6.91
CA ALA A 61 0.76 35.53 6.39
C ALA A 61 1.25 34.59 7.50
N GLN A 62 1.75 35.15 8.61
CA GLN A 62 2.22 34.39 9.78
C GLN A 62 1.07 33.70 10.51
N ILE A 63 -0.10 34.35 10.61
CA ILE A 63 -1.32 33.73 11.15
C ILE A 63 -1.74 32.52 10.30
N VAL A 64 -1.72 32.62 8.97
CA VAL A 64 -2.06 31.48 8.09
C VAL A 64 -1.02 30.36 8.20
N SER A 65 0.26 30.68 8.16
CA SER A 65 1.34 29.70 8.32
C SER A 65 1.25 28.96 9.67
N GLY A 66 1.03 29.70 10.76
CA GLY A 66 0.84 29.13 12.10
C GLY A 66 -0.41 28.27 12.22
N PHE A 67 -1.52 28.67 11.59
CA PHE A 67 -2.74 27.86 11.54
C PHE A 67 -2.52 26.53 10.82
N LEU A 68 -1.88 26.55 9.64
CA LEU A 68 -1.57 25.33 8.87
C LEU A 68 -0.69 24.39 9.70
N ALA A 69 0.37 24.91 10.31
CA ALA A 69 1.25 24.12 11.18
C ALA A 69 0.53 23.58 12.43
N ALA A 70 -0.34 24.39 13.06
CA ALA A 70 -1.09 23.97 14.24
C ALA A 70 -2.19 22.95 13.91
N SER A 71 -2.74 23.00 12.69
CA SER A 71 -3.83 22.10 12.25
C SER A 71 -3.42 20.62 12.20
N ALA A 72 -2.13 20.34 12.06
CA ALA A 72 -1.57 18.99 12.10
C ALA A 72 -1.61 18.34 13.50
N SER A 73 -1.85 19.11 14.57
CA SER A 73 -2.04 18.57 15.91
C SER A 73 -3.53 18.28 16.16
N PHE A 74 -3.86 17.02 16.41
CA PHE A 74 -5.22 16.56 16.72
C PHE A 74 -5.58 16.67 18.22
N ASP A 75 -4.66 17.17 19.04
CA ASP A 75 -4.84 17.31 20.49
C ASP A 75 -6.07 18.17 20.84
N ASP A 76 -6.86 17.68 21.79
CA ASP A 76 -8.07 18.35 22.29
C ASP A 76 -8.99 18.88 21.17
N ASN A 77 -9.15 18.09 20.09
CA ASN A 77 -9.88 18.48 18.88
C ASN A 77 -9.32 19.78 18.27
N HIS A 78 -8.02 19.77 17.97
CA HIS A 78 -7.27 20.87 17.34
C HIS A 78 -7.35 22.20 18.12
N LYS A 79 -7.26 22.13 19.46
CA LYS A 79 -7.48 23.28 20.36
C LYS A 79 -6.64 24.50 20.00
N VAL A 80 -5.34 24.32 19.79
CA VAL A 80 -4.43 25.44 19.47
C VAL A 80 -4.69 26.01 18.08
N ALA A 81 -4.99 25.17 17.08
CA ALA A 81 -5.34 25.66 15.74
C ALA A 81 -6.58 26.56 15.77
N LYS A 82 -7.56 26.24 16.62
CA LYS A 82 -8.77 27.07 16.80
C LYS A 82 -8.47 28.47 17.35
N HIS A 83 -7.36 28.67 18.07
CA HIS A 83 -6.98 30.00 18.57
C HIS A 83 -6.63 30.99 17.44
N TYR A 84 -6.30 30.50 16.24
CA TYR A 84 -6.04 31.33 15.06
C TYR A 84 -7.32 31.85 14.38
N LEU A 85 -8.48 31.29 14.74
CA LEU A 85 -9.76 31.63 14.12
C LEU A 85 -10.47 32.78 14.85
N SER A 86 -11.24 33.58 14.12
CA SER A 86 -12.07 34.63 14.73
C SER A 86 -13.29 34.04 15.44
N ARG A 87 -13.78 32.89 14.95
CA ARG A 87 -14.82 32.08 15.57
C ARG A 87 -14.29 30.65 15.71
N GLN A 88 -13.94 30.24 16.93
CA GLN A 88 -13.31 28.92 17.16
C GLN A 88 -14.15 27.72 16.68
N ASN A 89 -15.48 27.87 16.62
CA ASN A 89 -16.40 26.83 16.16
C ASN A 89 -16.70 26.88 14.65
N SER A 90 -16.12 27.82 13.88
CA SER A 90 -16.32 27.89 12.42
C SER A 90 -15.61 26.77 11.67
N TRP A 91 -14.70 26.06 12.35
CA TRP A 91 -13.93 24.95 11.82
C TRP A 91 -13.89 23.83 12.87
N ASN A 92 -14.41 22.67 12.50
CA ASN A 92 -14.48 21.48 13.33
C ASN A 92 -14.24 20.23 12.45
N PRO A 93 -12.98 19.80 12.32
CA PRO A 93 -12.58 18.61 11.55
C PRO A 93 -13.25 17.31 12.04
N GLY A 94 -13.55 17.22 13.33
CA GLY A 94 -14.06 15.99 13.93
C GLY A 94 -13.00 14.91 14.06
N LEU A 95 -13.42 13.67 14.25
CA LEU A 95 -12.52 12.53 14.54
C LEU A 95 -11.88 11.92 13.28
N ARG A 96 -12.51 12.06 12.11
CA ARG A 96 -12.03 11.56 10.82
C ARG A 96 -12.21 12.64 9.75
N PRO A 97 -11.44 13.73 9.83
CA PRO A 97 -11.52 14.79 8.83
C PRO A 97 -11.02 14.33 7.48
N SER A 98 -11.53 14.96 6.43
CA SER A 98 -10.88 14.89 5.13
C SER A 98 -9.57 15.66 5.15
N VAL A 99 -8.52 15.12 4.53
CA VAL A 99 -7.19 15.73 4.46
C VAL A 99 -6.79 15.90 3.00
N THR A 100 -6.39 17.10 2.61
CA THR A 100 -5.61 17.31 1.39
C THR A 100 -4.14 17.15 1.73
N VAL A 101 -3.46 16.23 1.05
CA VAL A 101 -2.07 15.88 1.30
C VAL A 101 -1.17 16.68 0.37
N LEU A 102 -0.24 17.45 0.94
CA LEU A 102 0.67 18.32 0.21
C LEU A 102 2.07 17.71 0.14
N ALA A 103 2.77 17.92 -0.97
CA ALA A 103 4.13 17.41 -1.17
C ALA A 103 5.14 18.00 -0.18
N GLY A 104 4.92 19.23 0.26
CA GLY A 104 5.80 19.92 1.19
C GLY A 104 5.10 21.07 1.90
N ARG A 105 5.82 21.69 2.83
CA ARG A 105 5.31 22.86 3.57
C ARG A 105 5.03 24.00 2.61
N ILE A 106 3.91 24.68 2.86
CA ILE A 106 3.65 26.00 2.28
C ILE A 106 4.61 27.00 2.96
N THR A 107 5.66 27.39 2.26
CA THR A 107 6.75 28.19 2.84
C THR A 107 6.51 29.70 2.79
N ASP A 108 5.65 30.19 1.89
CA ASP A 108 5.46 31.63 1.70
C ASP A 108 4.01 32.03 1.36
N PRO A 109 3.09 32.06 2.36
CA PRO A 109 1.74 32.57 2.16
C PRO A 109 1.75 34.05 1.74
N GLN A 110 1.16 34.35 0.58
CA GLN A 110 1.20 35.68 -0.04
C GLN A 110 0.01 36.53 0.39
N VAL A 111 0.25 37.73 0.94
CA VAL A 111 -0.83 38.70 1.18
C VAL A 111 -1.18 39.38 -0.15
N ILE A 112 -2.30 38.98 -0.76
CA ILE A 112 -2.71 39.49 -2.08
C ILE A 112 -3.66 40.69 -1.98
N LYS A 113 -4.31 40.89 -0.83
CA LYS A 113 -5.15 42.05 -0.51
C LYS A 113 -5.02 42.38 0.97
N SER A 114 -4.90 43.66 1.30
CA SER A 114 -4.88 44.15 2.68
C SER A 114 -5.45 45.56 2.73
N SER A 115 -6.55 45.75 3.46
CA SER A 115 -7.23 47.04 3.63
C SER A 115 -8.02 47.05 4.92
N ASP A 116 -7.97 48.15 5.69
CA ASP A 116 -8.87 48.42 6.82
C ASP A 116 -9.11 47.25 7.78
N GLY A 117 -8.03 46.63 8.24
CA GLY A 117 -8.10 45.52 9.20
C GLY A 117 -8.64 44.22 8.61
N GLN A 118 -8.75 44.10 7.29
CA GLN A 118 -9.02 42.85 6.57
C GLN A 118 -7.82 42.48 5.69
N ALA A 119 -7.61 41.18 5.48
CA ALA A 119 -6.58 40.67 4.59
C ALA A 119 -7.00 39.37 3.90
N THR A 120 -6.57 39.20 2.65
CA THR A 120 -6.66 37.94 1.92
C THR A 120 -5.26 37.39 1.72
N VAL A 121 -5.05 36.15 2.15
CA VAL A 121 -3.76 35.44 2.02
C VAL A 121 -3.94 34.27 1.07
N ARG A 122 -3.15 34.24 0.00
CA ARG A 122 -3.10 33.14 -0.97
C ARG A 122 -1.98 32.16 -0.61
N ILE A 123 -2.26 30.88 -0.76
CA ILE A 123 -1.28 29.80 -0.67
C ILE A 123 -1.29 29.01 -1.98
N THR A 124 -0.12 28.53 -2.38
CA THR A 124 0.07 27.65 -3.52
C THR A 124 0.97 26.48 -3.13
N GLY A 125 0.74 25.30 -3.69
CA GLY A 125 1.59 24.13 -3.45
C GLY A 125 1.20 22.93 -4.30
N GLU A 126 1.98 21.86 -4.22
CA GLU A 126 1.68 20.60 -4.93
C GLU A 126 0.79 19.72 -4.03
N GLU A 127 -0.46 19.50 -4.42
CA GLU A 127 -1.33 18.48 -3.83
C GLU A 127 -0.93 17.12 -4.40
N LEU A 128 -0.72 16.14 -3.53
CA LEU A 128 -0.45 14.75 -3.90
C LEU A 128 -1.73 13.92 -4.03
N GLY A 129 -2.74 14.27 -3.24
CA GLY A 129 -4.01 13.56 -3.18
C GLY A 129 -4.83 13.92 -1.96
N THR A 130 -5.86 13.12 -1.68
CA THR A 130 -6.80 13.37 -0.59
C THR A 130 -7.05 12.11 0.24
N ILE A 131 -7.12 12.27 1.56
CA ILE A 131 -7.72 11.30 2.49
C ILE A 131 -9.16 11.72 2.71
N ALA A 132 -10.12 10.89 2.30
CA ALA A 132 -11.54 11.17 2.53
C ALA A 132 -11.93 10.94 4.01
N SER A 133 -13.13 11.35 4.41
CA SER A 133 -13.62 11.18 5.79
C SER A 133 -13.84 9.72 6.20
N ASP A 134 -13.93 8.81 5.24
CA ASP A 134 -13.92 7.35 5.48
C ASP A 134 -12.50 6.81 5.73
N GLY A 135 -11.47 7.65 5.56
CA GLY A 135 -10.06 7.34 5.75
C GLY A 135 -9.35 6.86 4.49
N GLN A 136 -10.01 6.78 3.34
CA GLN A 136 -9.39 6.33 2.09
C GLN A 136 -8.46 7.40 1.52
N TYR A 137 -7.18 7.07 1.32
CA TYR A 137 -6.27 7.89 0.52
C TYR A 137 -6.49 7.64 -0.98
N THR A 138 -6.58 8.70 -1.78
CA THR A 138 -6.61 8.64 -3.25
C THR A 138 -5.56 9.61 -3.79
N ALA A 139 -4.59 9.10 -4.54
CA ALA A 139 -3.62 9.95 -5.21
C ALA A 139 -4.32 10.74 -6.34
N SER A 140 -4.08 12.05 -6.40
CA SER A 140 -4.66 12.92 -7.43
C SER A 140 -3.78 14.16 -7.57
N PRO A 141 -2.55 14.00 -8.07
CA PRO A 141 -1.57 15.08 -8.05
C PRO A 141 -2.03 16.27 -8.90
N LYS A 142 -2.02 17.46 -8.31
CA LYS A 142 -2.38 18.73 -8.98
C LYS A 142 -1.80 19.92 -8.23
N GLU A 143 -1.81 21.09 -8.87
CA GLU A 143 -1.50 22.34 -8.18
C GLU A 143 -2.68 22.75 -7.27
N LEU A 144 -2.35 23.05 -6.01
CA LEU A 144 -3.23 23.69 -5.05
C LEU A 144 -3.09 25.21 -5.19
N ASP A 145 -4.22 25.89 -5.29
CA ASP A 145 -4.32 27.35 -5.16
C ASP A 145 -5.52 27.69 -4.27
N ALA A 146 -5.24 28.27 -3.11
CA ALA A 146 -6.25 28.47 -2.08
C ALA A 146 -6.08 29.81 -1.35
N THR A 147 -7.18 30.41 -0.89
CA THR A 147 -7.15 31.69 -0.18
C THR A 147 -7.82 31.65 1.18
N PHE A 148 -7.18 32.25 2.17
CA PHE A 148 -7.71 32.51 3.51
C PHE A 148 -8.18 33.96 3.62
N GLN A 149 -9.26 34.17 4.36
CA GLN A 149 -9.75 35.50 4.72
C GLN A 149 -9.48 35.78 6.19
N LEU A 150 -8.98 36.96 6.50
CA LEU A 150 -8.61 37.38 7.85
C LEU A 150 -9.19 38.75 8.19
N ALA A 151 -9.46 38.97 9.48
CA ALA A 151 -9.82 40.26 10.01
C ALA A 151 -9.11 40.51 11.36
N LYS A 152 -8.90 41.78 11.69
CA LYS A 152 -8.49 42.19 13.04
C LYS A 152 -9.66 42.06 14.01
N THR A 153 -9.38 41.54 15.20
CA THR A 153 -10.31 41.62 16.33
C THR A 153 -10.40 43.05 16.86
N GLN A 154 -11.31 43.29 17.80
CA GLN A 154 -11.42 44.58 18.51
C GLN A 154 -10.12 44.95 19.26
N GLN A 155 -9.32 43.97 19.65
CA GLN A 155 -8.00 44.13 20.27
C GLN A 155 -6.86 44.32 19.25
N GLY A 156 -7.18 44.46 17.97
CA GLY A 156 -6.21 44.69 16.89
C GLY A 156 -5.45 43.44 16.42
N LEU A 157 -5.83 42.24 16.89
CA LEU A 157 -5.15 40.99 16.59
C LEU A 157 -5.69 40.34 15.32
N TRP A 158 -4.83 39.84 14.43
CA TRP A 158 -5.27 39.13 13.22
C TRP A 158 -5.83 37.74 13.53
N ARG A 159 -6.99 37.41 12.95
CA ARG A 159 -7.62 36.09 13.04
C ARG A 159 -8.24 35.67 11.71
N ILE A 160 -8.23 34.37 11.43
CA ILE A 160 -8.84 33.78 10.23
C ILE A 160 -10.36 33.78 10.38
N THR A 161 -11.05 34.38 9.42
CA THR A 161 -12.52 34.45 9.35
C THR A 161 -13.10 33.40 8.40
N SER A 162 -12.32 32.98 7.39
CA SER A 162 -12.67 31.91 6.47
C SER A 162 -11.44 31.10 6.07
N VAL A 163 -11.58 29.78 6.13
CA VAL A 163 -10.65 28.82 5.54
C VAL A 163 -11.06 28.51 4.09
N PRO A 164 -10.17 28.00 3.24
CA PRO A 164 -10.50 27.61 1.86
C PRO A 164 -11.60 26.53 1.76
N GLY A 165 -12.33 26.55 0.64
CA GLY A 165 -13.33 25.52 0.27
C GLY A 165 -14.64 25.59 1.06
N ASP A 166 -15.36 24.46 1.12
CA ASP A 166 -16.49 24.22 2.03
C ASP A 166 -16.03 23.94 3.49
N GLY A 167 -14.73 24.21 3.74
CA GLY A 167 -13.81 23.56 4.66
C GLY A 167 -14.10 23.66 6.14
N LYS A 168 -15.34 23.44 6.58
CA LYS A 168 -15.67 23.26 7.99
C LYS A 168 -14.97 22.03 8.60
N SER A 169 -14.55 21.06 7.77
CA SER A 169 -13.96 19.80 8.24
C SER A 169 -12.71 19.34 7.49
N ALA A 170 -12.17 20.14 6.56
CA ALA A 170 -11.00 19.78 5.78
C ALA A 170 -9.69 20.27 6.43
N LEU A 171 -8.65 19.45 6.35
CA LEU A 171 -7.28 19.75 6.74
C LEU A 171 -6.40 19.86 5.49
N LEU A 172 -5.38 20.73 5.57
CA LEU A 172 -4.28 20.77 4.61
C LEU A 172 -3.02 20.34 5.34
N LEU A 173 -2.58 19.09 5.12
CA LEU A 173 -1.42 18.52 5.80
C LEU A 173 -0.33 18.19 4.80
N THR A 174 0.93 18.38 5.17
CA THR A 174 2.04 17.86 4.37
C THR A 174 2.11 16.33 4.48
N LYS A 175 2.74 15.65 3.52
CA LYS A 175 3.00 14.20 3.58
C LYS A 175 3.64 13.83 4.92
N ASP A 176 4.66 14.58 5.36
CA ASP A 176 5.32 14.34 6.64
C ASP A 176 4.38 14.55 7.85
N ASP A 177 3.43 15.49 7.78
CA ASP A 177 2.45 15.68 8.85
C ASP A 177 1.47 14.51 8.91
N VAL A 178 1.04 13.98 7.76
CA VAL A 178 0.20 12.77 7.69
C VAL A 178 0.94 11.58 8.27
N GLU A 179 2.21 11.35 7.89
CA GLU A 179 3.03 10.24 8.41
C GLU A 179 3.25 10.35 9.93
N ARG A 180 3.40 11.57 10.47
CA ARG A 180 3.53 11.78 11.92
C ARG A 180 2.21 11.61 12.67
N ALA A 181 1.15 12.26 12.19
CA ALA A 181 -0.10 12.46 12.93
C ALA A 181 -1.17 11.40 12.65
N MET A 182 -1.03 10.61 11.59
CA MET A 182 -1.98 9.57 11.20
C MET A 182 -1.29 8.21 11.13
N ARG A 183 -2.08 7.15 11.25
CA ARG A 183 -1.63 5.76 11.03
C ARG A 183 -2.52 5.12 10.01
N THR A 184 -1.91 4.40 9.07
CA THR A 184 -2.70 3.57 8.18
C THR A 184 -2.88 2.19 8.80
N VAL A 185 -4.14 1.76 8.86
CA VAL A 185 -4.57 0.48 9.43
C VAL A 185 -5.51 -0.20 8.46
N ASN A 186 -5.61 -1.52 8.53
CA ASN A 186 -6.61 -2.26 7.75
C ASN A 186 -7.85 -2.56 8.60
N LEU A 187 -9.03 -2.24 8.08
CA LEU A 187 -10.29 -2.80 8.56
C LEU A 187 -10.57 -4.07 7.74
N PHE A 188 -10.84 -5.18 8.40
CA PHE A 188 -11.11 -6.43 7.69
C PHE A 188 -12.61 -6.63 7.51
N TYR A 189 -13.02 -7.08 6.32
CA TYR A 189 -14.41 -7.40 5.96
C TYR A 189 -14.44 -8.75 5.23
N PHE A 190 -15.59 -9.40 5.14
CA PHE A 190 -15.69 -10.68 4.43
C PHE A 190 -15.81 -10.49 2.92
N ALA A 191 -15.10 -11.32 2.17
CA ALA A 191 -15.38 -11.57 0.76
C ALA A 191 -16.77 -12.24 0.60
N PRO A 192 -17.34 -12.29 -0.62
CA PRO A 192 -18.63 -12.92 -0.87
C PRO A 192 -18.72 -14.40 -0.47
N ASP A 193 -17.59 -15.11 -0.40
CA ASP A 193 -17.49 -16.49 0.10
C ASP A 193 -17.81 -16.63 1.60
N ARG A 194 -17.92 -15.49 2.33
CA ARG A 194 -18.18 -15.39 3.77
C ARG A 194 -17.15 -16.12 4.64
N HIS A 195 -15.96 -16.34 4.10
CA HIS A 195 -14.86 -17.01 4.78
C HIS A 195 -13.58 -16.19 4.71
N THR A 196 -13.17 -15.76 3.53
CA THR A 196 -11.92 -15.01 3.34
C THR A 196 -12.13 -13.57 3.78
N LEU A 197 -11.19 -13.00 4.55
CA LEU A 197 -11.22 -11.59 4.88
C LEU A 197 -10.51 -10.76 3.81
N VAL A 198 -10.98 -9.54 3.63
CA VAL A 198 -10.49 -8.54 2.68
C VAL A 198 -10.05 -7.32 3.48
N PRO A 199 -8.81 -6.87 3.34
CA PRO A 199 -8.33 -5.65 3.99
C PRO A 199 -8.87 -4.41 3.27
N ASN A 200 -9.39 -3.47 4.06
CA ASN A 200 -9.68 -2.11 3.66
C ASN A 200 -8.74 -1.16 4.43
N GLY A 201 -7.71 -0.66 3.78
CA GLY A 201 -6.80 0.33 4.36
C GLY A 201 -7.51 1.66 4.61
N ILE A 202 -7.30 2.25 5.78
CA ILE A 202 -7.77 3.59 6.15
C ILE A 202 -6.70 4.34 6.96
N SER A 203 -6.64 5.66 6.81
CA SER A 203 -5.81 6.52 7.65
C SER A 203 -6.61 7.04 8.85
N LEU A 204 -6.15 6.74 10.06
CA LEU A 204 -6.73 7.21 11.32
C LEU A 204 -5.82 8.23 12.01
N PRO A 205 -6.34 9.36 12.50
CA PRO A 205 -5.57 10.27 13.35
C PRO A 205 -5.12 9.61 14.67
N VAL A 206 -3.88 9.83 15.07
CA VAL A 206 -3.36 9.41 16.38
C VAL A 206 -3.33 10.59 17.33
N VAL A 207 -4.32 10.66 18.21
CA VAL A 207 -4.38 11.66 19.29
C VAL A 207 -3.59 11.17 20.50
N ASN A 208 -3.89 9.95 20.93
CA ASN A 208 -3.14 9.21 21.94
C ASN A 208 -3.33 7.71 21.70
N ARG A 209 -2.41 6.90 22.21
CA ARG A 209 -2.43 5.45 22.01
C ARG A 209 -3.62 4.78 22.69
N GLN A 210 -4.04 5.28 23.85
CA GLN A 210 -5.12 4.69 24.65
C GLN A 210 -6.48 4.72 23.92
N GLN A 211 -6.69 5.67 23.01
CA GLN A 211 -7.93 5.78 22.23
C GLN A 211 -7.91 4.99 20.92
N LEU A 212 -6.73 4.56 20.45
CA LEU A 212 -6.58 3.91 19.15
C LEU A 212 -7.43 2.63 19.00
N PRO A 213 -7.50 1.71 20.00
CA PRO A 213 -8.41 0.55 19.93
C PRO A 213 -9.87 0.96 19.75
N THR A 214 -10.31 2.01 20.45
CA THR A 214 -11.69 2.50 20.35
C THR A 214 -11.97 3.10 18.98
N GLN A 215 -11.05 3.92 18.45
CA GLN A 215 -11.20 4.51 17.12
C GLN A 215 -11.21 3.44 16.02
N LEU A 216 -10.36 2.42 16.14
CA LEU A 216 -10.27 1.32 15.19
C LEU A 216 -11.58 0.52 15.13
N VAL A 217 -12.10 0.10 16.28
CA VAL A 217 -13.38 -0.63 16.33
C VAL A 217 -14.55 0.25 15.88
N HIS A 218 -14.56 1.53 16.26
CA HIS A 218 -15.57 2.47 15.77
C HIS A 218 -15.53 2.62 14.24
N ALA A 219 -14.33 2.68 13.64
CA ALA A 219 -14.16 2.73 12.20
C ALA A 219 -14.66 1.43 11.54
N LEU A 220 -14.32 0.26 12.10
CA LEU A 220 -14.81 -1.04 11.63
C LEU A 220 -16.34 -1.10 11.58
N LEU A 221 -17.01 -0.68 12.66
CA LEU A 221 -18.46 -0.66 12.78
C LEU A 221 -19.15 0.39 11.90
N THR A 222 -18.42 1.43 11.47
CA THR A 222 -18.96 2.39 10.47
C THR A 222 -19.14 1.72 9.10
N GLY A 223 -18.32 0.72 8.79
CA GLY A 223 -18.34 0.00 7.51
C GLY A 223 -17.19 0.40 6.58
N PRO A 224 -17.07 -0.29 5.43
CA PRO A 224 -15.97 -0.11 4.51
C PRO A 224 -15.99 1.27 3.85
N THR A 225 -14.82 1.69 3.38
CA THR A 225 -14.67 2.86 2.51
C THR A 225 -15.51 2.75 1.24
N SER A 226 -15.82 3.92 0.67
CA SER A 226 -16.67 4.06 -0.51
C SER A 226 -16.23 3.17 -1.70
N TRP A 227 -14.93 3.05 -1.96
CA TRP A 227 -14.42 2.28 -3.09
C TRP A 227 -14.58 0.77 -2.92
N LEU A 228 -14.67 0.24 -1.70
CA LEU A 228 -14.82 -1.21 -1.42
C LEU A 228 -16.28 -1.61 -1.15
N LYS A 229 -17.15 -0.64 -0.89
CA LYS A 229 -18.58 -0.82 -0.61
C LYS A 229 -19.30 -1.60 -1.71
N GLY A 230 -19.90 -2.73 -1.36
CA GLY A 230 -20.66 -3.57 -2.29
C GLY A 230 -19.89 -4.80 -2.82
N ALA A 231 -18.56 -4.88 -2.60
CA ALA A 231 -17.83 -6.13 -2.85
C ALA A 231 -17.48 -6.91 -1.57
N VAL A 232 -17.61 -6.27 -0.41
CA VAL A 232 -17.36 -6.89 0.89
C VAL A 232 -18.59 -6.85 1.78
N GLN A 233 -18.64 -7.74 2.76
CA GLN A 233 -19.71 -7.88 3.74
C GLN A 233 -19.17 -7.66 5.15
N THR A 234 -19.94 -6.96 5.99
CA THR A 234 -19.69 -6.88 7.43
C THR A 234 -20.44 -7.98 8.17
N ALA A 235 -19.82 -8.55 9.20
CA ALA A 235 -20.47 -9.50 10.11
C ALA A 235 -21.34 -8.80 11.17
N PHE A 236 -21.17 -7.48 11.35
CA PHE A 236 -21.93 -6.68 12.30
C PHE A 236 -23.28 -6.28 11.71
N PRO A 237 -24.40 -6.60 12.38
CA PRO A 237 -25.71 -6.09 12.00
C PRO A 237 -25.76 -4.56 11.96
N GLU A 238 -26.62 -4.02 11.10
CA GLU A 238 -26.86 -2.58 11.01
C GLU A 238 -27.27 -2.01 12.39
N GLY A 239 -26.75 -0.82 12.72
CA GLY A 239 -27.02 -0.17 14.00
C GLY A 239 -26.16 -0.65 15.17
N THR A 240 -25.32 -1.68 14.99
CA THR A 240 -24.35 -2.11 16.03
C THR A 240 -23.39 -0.98 16.37
N ARG A 241 -23.26 -0.66 17.66
CA ARG A 241 -22.36 0.37 18.18
C ARG A 241 -21.57 -0.15 19.37
N LEU A 242 -20.49 0.55 19.71
CA LEU A 242 -19.85 0.41 21.01
C LEU A 242 -20.75 1.00 22.11
N ARG A 243 -20.97 0.28 23.21
CA ARG A 243 -21.66 0.83 24.40
C ARG A 243 -20.77 1.80 25.18
N ARG A 244 -19.47 1.55 25.12
CA ARG A 244 -18.39 2.32 25.74
C ARG A 244 -17.11 2.13 24.94
N GLY A 245 -16.11 2.97 25.19
CA GLY A 245 -14.78 2.78 24.61
C GLY A 245 -14.22 1.39 24.93
N VAL A 246 -13.41 0.85 24.03
CA VAL A 246 -12.72 -0.43 24.20
C VAL A 246 -11.84 -0.34 25.45
N GLN A 247 -12.05 -1.27 26.39
CA GLN A 247 -11.30 -1.32 27.64
C GLN A 247 -10.11 -2.24 27.48
N VAL A 248 -8.89 -1.74 27.71
CA VAL A 248 -7.67 -2.56 27.63
C VAL A 248 -7.12 -2.73 29.04
N ASP A 249 -7.11 -3.97 29.53
CA ASP A 249 -6.45 -4.37 30.78
C ASP A 249 -5.26 -5.26 30.43
N LYS A 250 -4.04 -4.79 30.75
CA LYS A 250 -2.77 -5.38 30.32
C LYS A 250 -2.73 -5.58 28.80
N ASP A 251 -2.91 -6.82 28.34
CA ASP A 251 -2.87 -7.25 26.93
C ASP A 251 -4.24 -7.67 26.39
N VAL A 252 -5.32 -7.49 27.17
CA VAL A 252 -6.68 -7.95 26.86
C VAL A 252 -7.59 -6.77 26.55
N ALA A 253 -8.10 -6.71 25.31
CA ALA A 253 -9.10 -5.73 24.90
C ALA A 253 -10.53 -6.26 25.07
N THR A 254 -11.38 -5.57 25.82
CA THR A 254 -12.81 -5.87 25.94
C THR A 254 -13.61 -4.94 25.05
N VAL A 255 -14.34 -5.53 24.10
CA VAL A 255 -15.22 -4.84 23.14
C VAL A 255 -16.66 -5.10 23.54
N ASP A 256 -17.34 -4.08 24.08
CA ASP A 256 -18.74 -4.17 24.51
C ASP A 256 -19.67 -3.48 23.50
N LEU A 257 -20.42 -4.30 22.76
CA LEU A 257 -21.31 -3.88 21.69
C LEU A 257 -22.76 -3.76 22.18
N THR A 258 -23.56 -2.97 21.47
CA THR A 258 -25.00 -2.84 21.71
C THR A 258 -25.75 -4.13 21.31
N LYS A 259 -26.98 -4.29 21.82
CA LYS A 259 -27.82 -5.50 21.66
C LYS A 259 -28.06 -5.90 20.19
N GLU A 260 -27.98 -4.97 19.25
CA GLU A 260 -28.15 -5.21 17.81
C GLU A 260 -27.19 -6.28 17.31
N ALA A 261 -25.98 -6.37 17.89
CA ALA A 261 -24.98 -7.37 17.57
C ALA A 261 -25.47 -8.82 17.77
N ARG A 262 -26.50 -9.07 18.61
CA ARG A 262 -27.06 -10.42 18.83
C ARG A 262 -27.69 -11.03 17.58
N HIS A 263 -28.06 -10.22 16.59
CA HIS A 263 -28.57 -10.73 15.31
C HIS A 263 -27.44 -11.17 14.35
N GLY A 264 -26.18 -10.92 14.71
CA GLY A 264 -25.01 -11.30 13.94
C GLY A 264 -24.54 -12.71 14.26
N ASN A 265 -23.67 -13.25 13.41
CA ASN A 265 -23.00 -14.51 13.67
C ASN A 265 -21.72 -14.24 14.50
N VAL A 266 -21.67 -14.82 15.71
CA VAL A 266 -20.59 -14.56 16.69
C VAL A 266 -19.21 -14.96 16.17
N GLU A 267 -19.10 -16.08 15.45
CA GLU A 267 -17.83 -16.51 14.85
C GLU A 267 -17.31 -15.47 13.85
N ARG A 268 -18.14 -15.03 12.89
CA ARG A 268 -17.74 -14.06 11.88
C ARG A 268 -17.44 -12.68 12.48
N MET A 269 -18.23 -12.21 13.45
CA MET A 269 -17.91 -10.98 14.19
C MET A 269 -16.55 -11.11 14.89
N SER A 270 -16.26 -12.29 15.46
CA SER A 270 -15.01 -12.55 16.16
C SER A 270 -13.82 -12.59 15.21
N ALA A 271 -13.92 -13.26 14.07
CA ALA A 271 -12.87 -13.27 13.04
C ALA A 271 -12.56 -11.85 12.54
N GLN A 272 -13.60 -11.07 12.24
CA GLN A 272 -13.47 -9.71 11.72
C GLN A 272 -12.79 -8.77 12.74
N LEU A 273 -13.19 -8.85 14.02
CA LEU A 273 -12.56 -8.09 15.10
C LEU A 273 -11.12 -8.54 15.36
N SER A 274 -10.88 -9.85 15.42
CA SER A 274 -9.55 -10.40 15.68
C SER A 274 -8.53 -9.93 14.64
N TRP A 275 -8.87 -10.01 13.36
CA TRP A 275 -8.01 -9.53 12.28
C TRP A 275 -7.83 -8.02 12.26
N THR A 276 -8.85 -7.27 12.65
CA THR A 276 -8.70 -5.82 12.75
C THR A 276 -7.78 -5.44 13.92
N MET A 277 -7.98 -6.03 15.10
CA MET A 277 -7.23 -5.69 16.32
C MET A 277 -5.82 -6.26 16.38
N ARG A 278 -5.50 -7.35 15.65
CA ARG A 278 -4.14 -7.97 15.67
C ARG A 278 -3.02 -7.01 15.26
N GLN A 279 -3.35 -5.91 14.59
CA GLN A 279 -2.40 -4.89 14.16
C GLN A 279 -1.92 -4.00 15.32
N LEU A 280 -2.65 -3.99 16.44
CA LEU A 280 -2.31 -3.25 17.65
C LEU A 280 -1.42 -4.12 18.54
N SER A 281 -0.13 -3.80 18.63
CA SER A 281 0.83 -4.71 19.25
C SER A 281 0.65 -4.86 20.76
N GLU A 282 0.01 -3.89 21.42
CA GLU A 282 -0.38 -3.95 22.83
C GLU A 282 -1.50 -4.96 23.12
N ILE A 283 -2.30 -5.33 22.10
CA ILE A 283 -3.42 -6.26 22.24
C ILE A 283 -2.95 -7.65 21.80
N LYS A 284 -2.86 -8.59 22.76
CA LYS A 284 -2.56 -10.00 22.45
C LYS A 284 -3.81 -10.87 22.47
N ARG A 285 -4.79 -10.47 23.27
CA ARG A 285 -6.05 -11.18 23.44
C ARG A 285 -7.21 -10.20 23.50
N TRP A 286 -8.42 -10.70 23.29
CA TRP A 286 -9.60 -9.86 23.31
C TRP A 286 -10.85 -10.62 23.76
N ARG A 287 -11.87 -9.88 24.18
CA ARG A 287 -13.16 -10.40 24.67
C ARG A 287 -14.30 -9.65 24.02
N LEU A 288 -15.30 -10.38 23.53
CA LEU A 288 -16.55 -9.82 23.04
C LEU A 288 -17.58 -9.77 24.17
N GLN A 289 -18.23 -8.62 24.32
CA GLN A 289 -19.45 -8.47 25.11
C GLN A 289 -20.57 -7.90 24.25
N ILE A 290 -21.80 -8.32 24.52
CA ILE A 290 -23.01 -7.75 23.94
C ILE A 290 -23.95 -7.39 25.08
N ASP A 291 -24.27 -6.11 25.19
CA ASP A 291 -25.03 -5.56 26.32
C ASP A 291 -24.39 -5.88 27.69
N GLY A 292 -23.06 -5.95 27.74
CA GLY A 292 -22.28 -6.23 28.95
C GLY A 292 -22.17 -7.72 29.29
N GLU A 293 -22.87 -8.60 28.57
CA GLU A 293 -22.74 -10.04 28.72
C GLU A 293 -21.64 -10.57 27.79
N THR A 294 -20.75 -11.40 28.32
CA THR A 294 -19.70 -12.04 27.52
C THR A 294 -20.31 -13.05 26.55
N VAL A 295 -19.96 -12.94 25.28
CA VAL A 295 -20.41 -13.83 24.21
C VAL A 295 -19.19 -14.46 23.55
N THR A 296 -19.24 -15.77 23.30
CA THR A 296 -18.10 -16.54 22.81
C THR A 296 -18.53 -17.42 21.64
N PRO A 297 -17.69 -17.55 20.59
CA PRO A 297 -17.85 -18.59 19.58
C PRO A 297 -17.88 -20.00 20.18
N ASP A 298 -18.56 -20.93 19.53
CA ASP A 298 -18.62 -22.32 19.98
C ASP A 298 -17.21 -22.94 20.00
N GLY A 299 -16.89 -23.65 21.09
CA GLY A 299 -15.59 -24.31 21.26
C GLY A 299 -14.41 -23.38 21.56
N MET A 300 -14.64 -22.08 21.77
CA MET A 300 -13.59 -21.11 22.11
C MET A 300 -13.70 -20.62 23.56
N GLU A 301 -12.59 -20.10 24.08
CA GLU A 301 -12.57 -19.43 25.38
C GLU A 301 -13.14 -18.01 25.28
N SER A 302 -13.67 -17.50 26.40
CA SER A 302 -14.20 -16.13 26.50
C SER A 302 -13.20 -15.03 26.13
N THR A 303 -11.90 -15.34 26.22
CA THR A 303 -10.81 -14.44 25.87
C THR A 303 -10.00 -15.10 24.77
N GLN A 304 -10.04 -14.52 23.57
CA GLN A 304 -9.50 -15.12 22.35
C GLN A 304 -8.15 -14.47 21.99
N PRO A 305 -7.12 -15.24 21.60
CA PRO A 305 -5.91 -14.68 20.98
C PRO A 305 -6.24 -13.93 19.69
N VAL A 306 -5.53 -12.84 19.40
CA VAL A 306 -5.72 -12.07 18.14
C VAL A 306 -5.36 -12.87 16.88
N HIS A 307 -4.61 -13.97 17.03
CA HIS A 307 -4.21 -14.90 15.99
C HIS A 307 -5.11 -16.16 15.91
N ALA A 308 -6.23 -16.23 16.63
CA ALA A 308 -7.07 -17.43 16.66
C ALA A 308 -7.80 -17.73 15.32
N TRP A 309 -7.84 -16.76 14.40
CA TRP A 309 -8.66 -16.80 13.19
C TRP A 309 -7.85 -16.85 11.88
N GLU A 310 -6.67 -17.50 11.88
CA GLU A 310 -5.81 -17.61 10.68
C GLU A 310 -6.48 -18.30 9.49
N ALA A 311 -7.51 -19.12 9.72
CA ALA A 311 -8.29 -19.75 8.65
C ALA A 311 -8.93 -18.71 7.71
N ASN A 312 -9.25 -17.52 8.21
CA ASN A 312 -9.87 -16.42 7.47
C ASN A 312 -8.86 -15.49 6.77
N SER A 313 -7.57 -15.84 6.76
CA SER A 313 -6.50 -15.01 6.20
C SER A 313 -6.78 -14.56 4.76
N PRO A 314 -6.61 -13.26 4.45
CA PRO A 314 -6.71 -12.76 3.07
C PRO A 314 -5.68 -13.38 2.12
N ASP A 315 -4.52 -13.78 2.64
CA ASP A 315 -3.47 -14.46 1.87
C ASP A 315 -3.72 -15.97 1.72
N GLY A 316 -4.78 -16.49 2.36
CA GLY A 316 -5.02 -17.91 2.53
C GLY A 316 -4.18 -18.51 3.65
N ARG A 317 -4.29 -19.84 3.82
CA ARG A 317 -3.52 -20.57 4.84
C ARG A 317 -2.04 -20.60 4.43
N VAL A 318 -1.21 -19.86 5.16
CA VAL A 318 0.24 -20.00 5.10
C VAL A 318 0.61 -21.15 6.05
N SER A 319 0.71 -22.36 5.52
CA SER A 319 1.23 -23.49 6.29
C SER A 319 2.67 -23.18 6.70
N HIS A 320 2.91 -22.97 8.00
CA HIS A 320 4.25 -22.67 8.53
C HIS A 320 5.23 -23.87 8.39
N ASP A 321 4.70 -25.05 8.07
CA ASP A 321 5.42 -26.32 7.92
C ASP A 321 5.56 -26.80 6.47
N GLU A 322 5.01 -26.08 5.48
CA GLU A 322 5.19 -26.45 4.08
C GLU A 322 6.44 -25.76 3.51
N THR A 323 7.36 -26.56 2.98
CA THR A 323 8.42 -26.06 2.08
C THR A 323 7.78 -25.14 1.04
N HIS A 324 8.25 -23.90 0.92
CA HIS A 324 7.77 -22.99 -0.11
C HIS A 324 7.71 -23.74 -1.45
N GLN A 325 6.53 -23.80 -2.05
CA GLN A 325 6.34 -24.41 -3.35
C GLN A 325 7.25 -23.71 -4.35
N ASN A 326 7.92 -24.48 -5.21
CA ASN A 326 8.86 -23.93 -6.18
C ASN A 326 8.12 -22.97 -7.14
N ALA A 327 8.72 -21.81 -7.42
CA ALA A 327 8.19 -20.91 -8.44
C ALA A 327 8.24 -21.57 -9.82
N TYR A 328 7.30 -21.21 -10.70
CA TYR A 328 7.32 -21.66 -12.09
C TYR A 328 8.07 -20.65 -12.93
N VAL A 329 8.87 -21.10 -13.88
CA VAL A 329 9.69 -20.25 -14.75
C VAL A 329 9.71 -20.84 -16.16
N VAL A 330 10.04 -20.03 -17.16
CA VAL A 330 10.42 -20.55 -18.49
C VAL A 330 11.93 -20.73 -18.53
N GLY A 331 12.37 -21.99 -18.55
CA GLY A 331 13.78 -22.36 -18.54
C GLY A 331 14.49 -22.06 -19.88
N PRO A 332 15.80 -22.31 -19.97
CA PRO A 332 16.60 -22.02 -21.15
C PRO A 332 16.25 -22.92 -22.36
N SER A 333 15.60 -24.06 -22.10
CA SER A 333 15.00 -24.92 -23.13
C SER A 333 13.76 -24.31 -23.79
N GLY A 334 13.24 -23.19 -23.26
CA GLY A 334 11.95 -22.62 -23.65
C GLY A 334 10.75 -23.39 -23.10
N PHE A 335 10.96 -24.30 -22.14
CA PHE A 335 9.90 -25.06 -21.49
C PHE A 335 9.61 -24.53 -20.08
N ILE A 336 8.35 -24.62 -19.67
CA ILE A 336 7.91 -24.35 -18.31
C ILE A 336 8.57 -25.35 -17.36
N GLY A 337 9.22 -24.80 -16.34
CA GLY A 337 9.94 -25.50 -15.30
C GLY A 337 9.64 -24.97 -13.91
N THR A 338 10.13 -25.65 -12.90
CA THR A 338 10.16 -25.19 -11.51
C THR A 338 11.54 -24.66 -11.16
N LEU A 339 11.60 -23.60 -10.35
CA LEU A 339 12.82 -23.06 -9.80
C LEU A 339 13.23 -23.88 -8.57
N GLU A 340 14.22 -24.75 -8.75
CA GLU A 340 14.81 -25.55 -7.68
C GLU A 340 16.19 -25.00 -7.33
N SER A 341 16.26 -24.36 -6.15
CA SER A 341 17.41 -23.57 -5.73
C SER A 341 17.73 -22.47 -6.76
N ASP A 342 18.79 -22.66 -7.56
CA ASP A 342 19.27 -21.70 -8.57
C ASP A 342 19.22 -22.31 -9.99
N ARG A 343 18.34 -23.29 -10.23
CA ARG A 343 18.16 -23.97 -11.51
C ARG A 343 16.70 -24.06 -11.90
N ALA A 344 16.42 -23.83 -13.18
CA ALA A 344 15.12 -24.10 -13.78
C ALA A 344 15.08 -25.56 -14.25
N GLN A 345 14.22 -26.39 -13.65
CA GLN A 345 14.02 -27.78 -14.04
C GLN A 345 12.72 -27.93 -14.84
N PRO A 346 12.75 -28.36 -16.11
CA PRO A 346 11.54 -28.51 -16.91
C PRO A 346 10.55 -29.50 -16.29
N VAL A 347 9.29 -29.08 -16.17
CA VAL A 347 8.20 -29.94 -15.67
C VAL A 347 7.12 -30.17 -16.73
N VAL A 348 6.92 -29.21 -17.62
CA VAL A 348 6.02 -29.32 -18.78
C VAL A 348 6.82 -29.10 -20.05
N THR A 349 6.78 -30.06 -20.96
CA THR A 349 7.52 -30.03 -22.23
C THR A 349 6.58 -30.14 -23.43
N GLY A 350 7.11 -30.00 -24.64
CA GLY A 350 6.31 -29.97 -25.87
C GLY A 350 5.56 -28.64 -26.05
N ALA A 351 4.51 -28.63 -26.88
CA ALA A 351 3.83 -27.40 -27.28
C ALA A 351 3.26 -26.61 -26.09
N ALA A 352 2.70 -27.29 -25.09
CA ALA A 352 2.19 -26.63 -23.88
C ALA A 352 3.32 -26.12 -22.97
N GLY A 353 4.52 -26.70 -23.05
CA GLY A 353 5.68 -26.20 -22.30
C GLY A 353 6.20 -24.87 -22.83
N SER A 354 5.93 -24.51 -24.09
CA SER A 354 6.50 -23.32 -24.75
C SER A 354 5.65 -22.06 -24.66
N MET A 355 4.67 -22.01 -23.75
CA MET A 355 3.90 -20.79 -23.50
C MET A 355 4.75 -19.73 -22.80
N SER A 356 4.49 -18.46 -23.08
CA SER A 356 5.06 -17.33 -22.33
C SER A 356 4.16 -16.92 -21.17
N HIS A 357 4.71 -16.25 -20.16
CA HIS A 357 3.98 -15.78 -18.97
C HIS A 357 3.09 -16.87 -18.34
N PRO A 358 3.67 -18.02 -17.93
CA PRO A 358 2.89 -19.11 -17.37
C PRO A 358 2.28 -18.70 -16.03
N ALA A 359 1.03 -19.09 -15.80
CA ALA A 359 0.37 -18.97 -14.51
C ALA A 359 -0.31 -20.29 -14.15
N VAL A 360 0.01 -20.82 -12.98
CA VAL A 360 -0.53 -22.09 -12.48
C VAL A 360 -1.72 -21.83 -11.57
N ALA A 361 -2.79 -22.61 -11.75
CA ALA A 361 -3.97 -22.52 -10.89
C ALA A 361 -3.61 -22.90 -9.44
N PRO A 362 -4.26 -22.32 -8.41
CA PRO A 362 -3.89 -22.54 -6.99
C PRO A 362 -3.91 -23.99 -6.51
N ASP A 363 -4.61 -24.88 -7.21
CA ASP A 363 -4.72 -26.30 -6.89
C ASP A 363 -3.85 -27.20 -7.77
N TYR A 364 -3.00 -26.61 -8.62
CA TYR A 364 -2.01 -27.27 -9.46
C TYR A 364 -2.56 -28.28 -10.47
N GLN A 365 -3.85 -28.20 -10.80
CA GLN A 365 -4.46 -29.11 -11.78
C GLN A 365 -4.40 -28.59 -13.22
N GLU A 366 -4.26 -27.28 -13.41
CA GLU A 366 -4.27 -26.62 -14.71
C GLU A 366 -3.30 -25.43 -14.69
N PHE A 367 -2.77 -25.07 -15.85
CA PHE A 367 -2.02 -23.84 -16.05
C PHE A 367 -2.46 -23.13 -17.32
N ALA A 368 -2.22 -21.82 -17.36
CA ALA A 368 -2.48 -20.96 -18.49
C ALA A 368 -1.20 -20.24 -18.90
N GLY A 369 -1.15 -19.79 -20.15
CA GLY A 369 -0.07 -18.96 -20.65
C GLY A 369 -0.47 -18.31 -21.97
N LEU A 370 0.45 -17.55 -22.55
CA LEU A 370 0.23 -16.82 -23.78
C LEU A 370 1.00 -17.46 -24.94
N SER A 371 0.45 -17.34 -26.15
CA SER A 371 1.23 -17.54 -27.39
C SER A 371 2.44 -16.60 -27.44
N ALA A 372 3.41 -16.89 -28.32
CA ALA A 372 4.58 -16.02 -28.50
C ALA A 372 4.22 -14.57 -28.91
N GLY A 373 3.08 -14.38 -29.59
CA GLY A 373 2.55 -13.08 -29.97
C GLY A 373 1.63 -12.43 -28.92
N ALA A 374 1.35 -13.11 -27.80
CA ALA A 374 0.34 -12.70 -26.82
C ALA A 374 -1.05 -12.44 -27.43
N ASP A 375 -1.37 -13.04 -28.57
CA ASP A 375 -2.65 -12.92 -29.28
C ASP A 375 -3.58 -14.11 -29.01
N GLN A 376 -3.12 -15.11 -28.25
CA GLN A 376 -3.93 -16.23 -27.78
C GLN A 376 -3.66 -16.50 -26.31
N VAL A 377 -4.73 -16.84 -25.58
CA VAL A 377 -4.64 -17.44 -24.25
C VAL A 377 -4.74 -18.95 -24.42
N LEU A 378 -3.75 -19.66 -23.91
CA LEU A 378 -3.64 -21.12 -23.97
C LEU A 378 -3.81 -21.70 -22.57
N VAL A 379 -4.43 -22.88 -22.47
CA VAL A 379 -4.57 -23.63 -21.22
C VAL A 379 -4.22 -25.09 -21.43
N ALA A 380 -3.66 -25.73 -20.41
CA ALA A 380 -3.29 -27.14 -20.46
C ALA A 380 -3.33 -27.79 -19.06
N ALA A 381 -3.50 -29.12 -19.06
CA ALA A 381 -3.49 -29.97 -17.89
C ALA A 381 -3.00 -31.38 -18.28
N PRO A 382 -2.32 -32.12 -17.39
CA PRO A 382 -1.87 -31.69 -16.05
C PRO A 382 -0.68 -30.72 -16.10
N VAL A 383 -0.25 -30.18 -14.95
CA VAL A 383 0.90 -29.24 -14.84
C VAL A 383 2.26 -29.99 -14.89
N THR A 384 2.30 -31.15 -15.55
CA THR A 384 3.52 -31.95 -15.75
C THR A 384 3.45 -32.74 -17.06
N GLY A 385 4.60 -33.19 -17.56
CA GLY A 385 4.70 -34.07 -18.73
C GLY A 385 4.58 -33.33 -20.06
N THR A 386 3.78 -33.85 -21.00
CA THR A 386 3.61 -33.33 -22.36
C THR A 386 2.13 -33.10 -22.72
N PRO A 387 1.38 -32.32 -21.93
CA PRO A 387 -0.03 -32.08 -22.20
C PRO A 387 -0.23 -31.32 -23.52
N ALA A 388 -1.37 -31.54 -24.17
CA ALA A 388 -1.74 -30.79 -25.35
C ALA A 388 -2.33 -29.42 -24.95
N PRO A 389 -1.84 -28.30 -25.51
CA PRO A 389 -2.42 -26.99 -25.23
C PRO A 389 -3.77 -26.83 -25.94
N ARG A 390 -4.71 -26.17 -25.28
CA ARG A 390 -5.99 -25.76 -25.86
C ARG A 390 -6.06 -24.24 -25.94
N VAL A 391 -6.42 -23.71 -27.10
CA VAL A 391 -6.72 -22.29 -27.28
C VAL A 391 -8.02 -21.97 -26.52
N LEU A 392 -7.93 -21.05 -25.56
CA LEU A 392 -9.06 -20.57 -24.79
C LEU A 392 -9.69 -19.31 -25.40
N LEU A 393 -8.84 -18.35 -25.78
CA LEU A 393 -9.25 -17.07 -26.36
C LEU A 393 -8.32 -16.69 -27.51
N ASN A 394 -8.88 -16.01 -28.52
CA ASN A 394 -8.13 -15.35 -29.58
C ASN A 394 -8.39 -13.85 -29.48
N ALA A 395 -7.33 -13.06 -29.58
CA ALA A 395 -7.42 -11.61 -29.53
C ALA A 395 -8.08 -11.07 -30.80
N ARG A 396 -8.79 -9.95 -30.66
CA ARG A 396 -9.16 -9.10 -31.80
C ARG A 396 -7.90 -8.62 -32.51
N LYS A 397 -8.04 -8.27 -33.79
CA LYS A 397 -6.94 -7.75 -34.60
C LYS A 397 -6.28 -6.54 -33.90
N GLY A 398 -4.96 -6.64 -33.69
CA GLY A 398 -4.16 -5.58 -33.07
C GLY A 398 -4.19 -5.56 -31.55
N ALA A 399 -5.03 -6.38 -30.91
CA ALA A 399 -5.04 -6.54 -29.46
C ALA A 399 -4.07 -7.64 -29.00
N ARG A 400 -3.67 -7.56 -27.73
CA ARG A 400 -2.87 -8.57 -27.02
C ARG A 400 -3.50 -8.87 -25.67
N PHE A 401 -3.20 -10.03 -25.11
CA PHE A 401 -3.60 -10.38 -23.76
C PHE A 401 -2.50 -10.02 -22.75
N THR A 402 -2.92 -9.56 -21.57
CA THR A 402 -2.05 -9.49 -20.40
C THR A 402 -1.72 -10.90 -19.90
N ALA A 403 -0.68 -11.03 -19.08
CA ALA A 403 -0.37 -12.30 -18.43
C ALA A 403 -1.59 -12.84 -17.64
N PRO A 404 -1.88 -14.16 -17.71
CA PRO A 404 -2.92 -14.81 -16.93
C PRO A 404 -2.81 -14.61 -15.42
N SER A 405 -3.96 -14.41 -14.76
CA SER A 405 -4.06 -14.34 -13.30
C SER A 405 -5.14 -15.30 -12.80
N TRP A 406 -4.89 -15.97 -11.67
CA TRP A 406 -5.85 -16.88 -11.05
C TRP A 406 -6.37 -16.35 -9.71
N SER A 407 -7.66 -16.48 -9.48
CA SER A 407 -8.27 -16.37 -8.16
C SER A 407 -8.17 -17.69 -7.40
N ARG A 408 -8.32 -17.62 -6.07
CA ARG A 408 -8.25 -18.77 -5.15
C ARG A 408 -9.24 -19.90 -5.49
N ASP A 409 -10.39 -19.55 -6.04
CA ASP A 409 -11.45 -20.47 -6.48
C ASP A 409 -11.15 -21.16 -7.83
N GLY A 410 -10.00 -20.86 -8.46
CA GLY A 410 -9.64 -21.38 -9.78
C GLY A 410 -10.27 -20.63 -10.94
N THR A 411 -10.82 -19.44 -10.71
CA THR A 411 -11.25 -18.54 -11.79
C THR A 411 -10.02 -17.92 -12.46
N LEU A 412 -9.96 -18.04 -13.80
CA LEU A 412 -8.90 -17.47 -14.63
C LEU A 412 -9.32 -16.08 -15.14
N TRP A 413 -8.41 -15.12 -15.07
CA TRP A 413 -8.61 -13.72 -15.47
C TRP A 413 -7.53 -13.30 -16.46
N VAL A 414 -7.94 -12.66 -17.55
CA VAL A 414 -7.05 -12.10 -18.58
C VAL A 414 -7.67 -10.86 -19.15
N VAL A 415 -6.87 -9.83 -19.40
CA VAL A 415 -7.33 -8.62 -20.10
C VAL A 415 -6.86 -8.68 -21.54
N GLU A 416 -7.79 -8.56 -22.47
CA GLU A 416 -7.51 -8.28 -23.88
C GLU A 416 -7.39 -6.77 -24.05
N SER A 417 -6.30 -6.28 -24.63
CA SER A 417 -5.94 -4.86 -24.58
C SER A 417 -5.34 -4.39 -25.90
N LYS A 418 -5.66 -3.14 -26.26
CA LYS A 418 -5.01 -2.33 -27.29
C LYS A 418 -4.91 -0.87 -26.79
N ASP A 419 -4.27 0.00 -27.56
CA ASP A 419 -3.92 1.38 -27.18
C ASP A 419 -5.03 2.19 -26.48
N ASP A 420 -6.30 2.04 -26.90
CA ASP A 420 -7.42 2.84 -26.40
C ASP A 420 -8.64 2.01 -25.95
N GLU A 421 -8.60 0.68 -26.04
CA GLU A 421 -9.68 -0.17 -25.55
C GLU A 421 -9.15 -1.43 -24.87
N SER A 422 -9.91 -1.92 -23.90
CA SER A 422 -9.65 -3.22 -23.28
C SER A 422 -10.92 -3.95 -22.87
N TRP A 423 -10.80 -5.28 -22.72
CA TRP A 423 -11.87 -6.17 -22.31
C TRP A 423 -11.36 -7.15 -21.27
N LEU A 424 -12.01 -7.21 -20.12
CA LEU A 424 -11.73 -8.22 -19.11
C LEU A 424 -12.48 -9.52 -19.43
N TRP A 425 -11.74 -10.62 -19.57
CA TRP A 425 -12.26 -11.97 -19.71
C TRP A 425 -12.09 -12.74 -18.40
N VAL A 426 -13.14 -13.47 -18.02
CA VAL A 426 -13.23 -14.24 -16.79
C VAL A 426 -13.67 -15.65 -17.15
N ARG A 427 -12.94 -16.66 -16.67
CA ARG A 427 -13.27 -18.06 -16.89
C ARG A 427 -13.33 -18.80 -15.55
N PRO A 428 -14.53 -18.88 -14.94
CA PRO A 428 -14.75 -19.73 -13.80
C PRO A 428 -14.41 -21.18 -14.13
N ARG A 429 -13.99 -21.94 -13.12
CA ARG A 429 -13.57 -23.31 -13.30
C ARG A 429 -14.65 -24.17 -13.95
N GLY A 430 -14.26 -24.95 -14.97
CA GLY A 430 -15.16 -25.85 -15.70
C GLY A 430 -16.22 -25.15 -16.56
N LYS A 431 -16.19 -23.82 -16.66
CA LYS A 431 -17.11 -23.01 -17.47
C LYS A 431 -16.39 -22.36 -18.65
N PRO A 432 -17.11 -22.02 -19.73
CA PRO A 432 -16.55 -21.21 -20.81
C PRO A 432 -16.16 -19.81 -20.32
N PRO A 433 -15.19 -19.14 -20.98
CA PRO A 433 -14.85 -17.76 -20.66
C PRO A 433 -16.01 -16.83 -21.02
N VAL A 434 -16.26 -15.84 -20.17
CA VAL A 434 -17.23 -14.77 -20.34
C VAL A 434 -16.56 -13.41 -20.18
N ARG A 435 -17.15 -12.35 -20.73
CA ARG A 435 -16.67 -10.99 -20.45
C ARG A 435 -17.27 -10.48 -19.16
N ALA A 436 -16.50 -9.68 -18.41
CA ALA A 436 -17.07 -8.89 -17.32
C ALA A 436 -18.19 -7.99 -17.88
N ALA A 437 -19.31 -7.91 -17.16
CA ALA A 437 -20.46 -7.14 -17.60
C ALA A 437 -20.18 -5.63 -17.53
N HIS A 438 -19.45 -5.21 -16.50
CA HIS A 438 -18.90 -3.87 -16.37
C HIS A 438 -17.38 -3.94 -16.20
N TRP A 439 -16.68 -3.12 -16.98
CA TRP A 439 -15.22 -3.02 -16.97
C TRP A 439 -14.80 -1.54 -16.97
N GLY A 440 -14.34 -1.06 -15.82
CA GLY A 440 -14.03 0.36 -15.60
C GLY A 440 -12.84 0.91 -16.40
N LEU A 441 -12.09 0.05 -17.11
CA LEU A 441 -10.94 0.44 -17.94
C LEU A 441 -11.17 0.18 -19.43
N GLY A 442 -12.42 -0.03 -19.86
CA GLY A 442 -12.72 -0.41 -21.23
C GLY A 442 -12.25 0.57 -22.31
N GLY A 443 -12.04 1.84 -21.97
CA GLY A 443 -11.48 2.87 -22.86
C GLY A 443 -9.99 3.18 -22.61
N ARG A 444 -9.22 2.22 -22.11
CA ARG A 444 -7.79 2.39 -21.79
C ARG A 444 -6.98 1.16 -22.19
N GLU A 445 -5.73 1.39 -22.58
CA GLU A 445 -4.71 0.34 -22.64
C GLU A 445 -4.39 -0.15 -21.22
N VAL A 446 -4.55 -1.46 -21.04
CA VAL A 446 -4.16 -2.19 -19.84
C VAL A 446 -2.95 -3.06 -20.17
N LEU A 447 -1.91 -2.92 -19.36
CA LEU A 447 -0.61 -3.57 -19.54
C LEU A 447 -0.48 -4.79 -18.64
N GLU A 448 -0.97 -4.70 -17.40
CA GLU A 448 -0.95 -5.81 -16.44
C GLU A 448 -2.25 -5.87 -15.64
N PHE A 449 -2.69 -7.08 -15.28
CA PHE A 449 -3.82 -7.32 -14.39
C PHE A 449 -3.54 -8.53 -13.49
N ARG A 450 -3.60 -8.33 -12.16
CA ARG A 450 -3.36 -9.37 -11.15
C ARG A 450 -4.43 -9.34 -10.07
N VAL A 451 -5.17 -10.42 -9.94
CA VAL A 451 -6.18 -10.57 -8.90
C VAL A 451 -5.52 -10.89 -7.55
N ALA A 452 -6.00 -10.26 -6.48
CA ALA A 452 -5.57 -10.55 -5.12
C ALA A 452 -6.05 -11.93 -4.67
N ARG A 453 -5.36 -12.52 -3.68
CA ARG A 453 -5.71 -13.83 -3.12
C ARG A 453 -7.08 -13.83 -2.43
N ASP A 454 -7.53 -12.66 -1.99
CA ASP A 454 -8.87 -12.45 -1.41
C ASP A 454 -10.01 -12.48 -2.45
N GLY A 455 -9.70 -12.44 -3.76
CA GLY A 455 -10.68 -12.51 -4.85
C GLY A 455 -11.56 -11.27 -5.03
N VAL A 456 -11.36 -10.22 -4.24
CA VAL A 456 -12.16 -8.99 -4.24
C VAL A 456 -11.39 -7.79 -4.77
N ARG A 457 -10.05 -7.80 -4.69
CA ARG A 457 -9.19 -6.71 -5.18
C ARG A 457 -8.37 -7.15 -6.39
N ALA A 458 -8.02 -6.20 -7.25
CA ALA A 458 -7.12 -6.44 -8.37
C ALA A 458 -6.12 -5.28 -8.53
N ALA A 459 -4.86 -5.62 -8.77
CA ALA A 459 -3.83 -4.67 -9.17
C ALA A 459 -3.79 -4.59 -10.69
N VAL A 460 -3.67 -3.39 -11.23
CA VAL A 460 -3.63 -3.14 -12.66
C VAL A 460 -2.56 -2.12 -12.99
N ILE A 461 -1.86 -2.32 -14.11
CA ILE A 461 -1.09 -1.26 -14.75
C ILE A 461 -1.87 -0.84 -15.99
N ALA A 462 -2.29 0.43 -16.04
CA ALA A 462 -3.02 0.98 -17.17
C ALA A 462 -2.38 2.29 -17.64
N ARG A 463 -2.51 2.62 -18.92
CA ARG A 463 -2.10 3.95 -19.40
C ARG A 463 -3.08 5.02 -18.97
N VAL A 464 -2.55 5.97 -18.21
CA VAL A 464 -3.26 7.18 -17.78
C VAL A 464 -2.35 8.36 -18.10
N ASP A 465 -2.89 9.34 -18.83
CA ASP A 465 -2.15 10.52 -19.31
C ASP A 465 -0.86 10.16 -20.05
N GLY A 466 -0.93 9.11 -20.85
CA GLY A 466 0.18 8.58 -21.66
C GLY A 466 1.20 7.72 -20.90
N ARG A 467 1.06 7.57 -19.58
CA ARG A 467 2.02 6.86 -18.71
C ARG A 467 1.44 5.57 -18.10
N PRO A 468 2.23 4.49 -17.98
CA PRO A 468 1.85 3.30 -17.20
C PRO A 468 1.74 3.62 -15.71
N GLN A 469 0.52 3.57 -15.16
CA GLN A 469 0.26 3.85 -13.74
C GLN A 469 -0.37 2.64 -13.06
N ILE A 470 0.02 2.40 -11.81
CA ILE A 470 -0.56 1.34 -10.97
C ILE A 470 -1.84 1.85 -10.31
N GLN A 471 -2.88 1.04 -10.43
CA GLN A 471 -4.15 1.26 -9.74
C GLN A 471 -4.58 -0.04 -9.04
N ILE A 472 -5.38 0.11 -7.98
CA ILE A 472 -6.11 -0.99 -7.36
C ILE A 472 -7.59 -0.82 -7.69
N GLY A 473 -8.19 -1.85 -8.27
CA GLY A 473 -9.61 -1.94 -8.53
C GLY A 473 -10.29 -2.97 -7.62
N ARG A 474 -11.61 -2.95 -7.67
CA ARG A 474 -12.47 -3.88 -6.95
C ARG A 474 -13.19 -4.79 -7.93
N ILE A 475 -13.30 -6.07 -7.56
CA ILE A 475 -14.11 -7.10 -8.19
C ILE A 475 -15.37 -7.28 -7.35
N ALA A 476 -16.52 -6.98 -7.93
CA ALA A 476 -17.83 -7.19 -7.33
C ALA A 476 -18.67 -8.13 -8.21
N HIS A 477 -19.67 -8.74 -7.61
CA HIS A 477 -20.63 -9.58 -8.31
C HIS A 477 -22.03 -9.00 -8.08
N ALA A 478 -22.78 -8.81 -9.16
CA ALA A 478 -24.20 -8.49 -9.06
C ALA A 478 -25.00 -9.73 -8.63
N GLU A 479 -26.27 -9.53 -8.28
CA GLU A 479 -27.16 -10.62 -7.82
C GLU A 479 -27.37 -11.72 -8.88
N ASP A 480 -27.29 -11.36 -10.16
CA ASP A 480 -27.37 -12.29 -11.29
C ASP A 480 -26.05 -13.05 -11.56
N GLY A 481 -25.02 -12.81 -10.74
CA GLY A 481 -23.69 -13.40 -10.86
C GLY A 481 -22.79 -12.73 -11.90
N SER A 482 -23.24 -11.65 -12.53
CA SER A 482 -22.41 -10.88 -13.45
C SER A 482 -21.27 -10.18 -12.71
N VAL A 483 -20.10 -10.12 -13.36
CA VAL A 483 -18.88 -9.56 -12.77
C VAL A 483 -18.78 -8.08 -13.13
N ASP A 484 -18.62 -7.24 -12.11
CA ASP A 484 -18.27 -5.82 -12.22
C ASP A 484 -16.84 -5.64 -11.69
N VAL A 485 -15.95 -5.14 -12.54
CA VAL A 485 -14.60 -4.75 -12.11
C VAL A 485 -14.36 -3.28 -12.44
N GLY A 486 -14.10 -2.50 -11.40
CA GLY A 486 -14.09 -1.04 -11.49
C GLY A 486 -13.55 -0.36 -10.23
N SER A 487 -13.94 0.91 -10.06
CA SER A 487 -13.51 1.77 -8.94
C SER A 487 -11.99 1.79 -8.77
N PHE A 488 -11.27 1.90 -9.89
CA PHE A 488 -9.81 1.91 -9.88
C PHE A 488 -9.28 3.18 -9.22
N LEU A 489 -8.43 2.99 -8.21
CA LEU A 489 -7.79 4.07 -7.46
C LEU A 489 -6.27 4.01 -7.65
N PRO A 490 -5.61 5.14 -7.95
CA PRO A 490 -4.15 5.20 -7.94
C PRO A 490 -3.64 5.07 -6.49
N VAL A 491 -2.66 4.19 -6.28
CA VAL A 491 -2.12 3.87 -4.94
C VAL A 491 -1.00 4.83 -4.54
N SER A 492 -0.13 5.19 -5.48
CA SER A 492 1.03 6.06 -5.23
C SER A 492 1.37 6.87 -6.48
N SER A 493 1.85 8.10 -6.26
CA SER A 493 2.36 9.00 -7.30
C SER A 493 3.88 9.08 -7.35
N GLU A 494 4.59 8.23 -6.58
CA GLU A 494 6.05 8.25 -6.47
C GLU A 494 6.76 7.61 -7.67
N LEU A 495 6.07 6.68 -8.34
CA LEU A 495 6.53 6.08 -9.60
C LEU A 495 6.05 6.91 -10.80
N GLN A 496 6.95 7.15 -11.75
CA GLN A 496 6.63 7.77 -13.03
C GLN A 496 6.07 6.76 -14.03
N ASP A 497 6.67 5.57 -14.08
CA ASP A 497 6.27 4.49 -14.98
C ASP A 497 6.34 3.15 -14.23
N ALA A 498 5.30 2.33 -14.39
CA ALA A 498 5.26 0.95 -13.92
C ALA A 498 5.49 -0.04 -15.07
N VAL A 499 6.16 -1.15 -14.78
CA VAL A 499 6.52 -2.19 -15.75
C VAL A 499 5.75 -3.47 -15.47
N ASP A 500 5.84 -4.00 -14.26
CA ASP A 500 5.12 -5.21 -13.84
C ASP A 500 4.78 -5.14 -12.34
N VAL A 501 3.79 -5.93 -11.92
CA VAL A 501 3.25 -5.93 -10.56
C VAL A 501 2.86 -7.33 -10.12
N ALA A 502 3.12 -7.64 -8.85
CA ALA A 502 2.66 -8.85 -8.18
C ALA A 502 2.20 -8.55 -6.74
N TRP A 503 1.29 -9.37 -6.21
CA TRP A 503 0.87 -9.29 -4.82
C TRP A 503 1.91 -9.94 -3.91
N ARG A 504 2.62 -9.13 -3.11
CA ARG A 504 3.57 -9.62 -2.10
C ARG A 504 2.84 -10.31 -0.96
N ASP A 505 1.82 -9.64 -0.46
CA ASP A 505 0.89 -10.07 0.56
C ASP A 505 -0.41 -9.28 0.40
N TYR A 506 -1.37 -9.45 1.31
CA TYR A 506 -2.66 -8.77 1.22
C TYR A 506 -2.60 -7.24 1.31
N SER A 507 -1.51 -6.66 1.81
CA SER A 507 -1.37 -5.22 2.05
C SER A 507 -0.33 -4.55 1.17
N THR A 508 0.50 -5.33 0.49
CA THR A 508 1.69 -4.85 -0.22
C THR A 508 1.77 -5.43 -1.63
N LEU A 509 2.09 -4.58 -2.60
CA LEU A 509 2.46 -4.97 -3.95
C LEU A 509 3.99 -5.00 -4.08
N ALA A 510 4.52 -5.97 -4.80
CA ALA A 510 5.87 -5.93 -5.37
C ALA A 510 5.75 -5.35 -6.79
N VAL A 511 6.53 -4.31 -7.07
CA VAL A 511 6.40 -3.52 -8.30
C VAL A 511 7.75 -3.36 -8.97
N LEU A 512 7.81 -3.50 -10.29
CA LEU A 512 8.90 -2.95 -11.09
C LEU A 512 8.47 -1.60 -11.67
N GLY A 513 9.28 -0.56 -11.47
CA GLY A 513 8.97 0.75 -12.00
C GLY A 513 10.15 1.71 -11.94
N ARG A 514 9.93 2.95 -12.37
CA ARG A 514 10.92 4.03 -12.32
C ARG A 514 10.38 5.17 -11.45
N ALA A 515 11.04 5.48 -10.35
CA ALA A 515 10.68 6.66 -9.55
C ALA A 515 11.18 7.96 -10.21
N LYS A 516 10.65 9.11 -9.79
CA LYS A 516 10.98 10.42 -10.45
C LYS A 516 12.48 10.75 -10.52
N ARG A 517 13.27 10.26 -9.57
CA ARG A 517 14.72 10.55 -9.46
C ARG A 517 15.60 9.44 -10.03
N ASP A 518 15.00 8.34 -10.49
CA ASP A 518 15.73 7.18 -10.97
C ASP A 518 15.79 7.18 -12.50
N SER A 519 16.94 6.79 -13.04
CA SER A 519 17.14 6.59 -14.48
C SER A 519 16.87 5.16 -14.94
N GLN A 520 16.76 4.22 -13.99
CA GLN A 520 16.60 2.79 -14.26
C GLN A 520 15.32 2.25 -13.62
N THR A 521 14.78 1.18 -14.21
CA THR A 521 13.70 0.41 -13.60
C THR A 521 14.25 -0.36 -12.39
N LEU A 522 13.63 -0.19 -11.23
CA LEU A 522 14.00 -0.83 -9.98
C LEU A 522 12.79 -1.53 -9.35
N PRO A 523 13.01 -2.54 -8.49
CA PRO A 523 11.95 -3.15 -7.71
C PRO A 523 11.62 -2.34 -6.46
N PHE A 524 10.33 -2.27 -6.13
CA PHE A 524 9.79 -1.57 -4.98
C PHE A 524 8.74 -2.43 -4.27
N LEU A 525 8.63 -2.28 -2.94
CA LEU A 525 7.43 -2.60 -2.19
C LEU A 525 6.53 -1.37 -2.15
N MET A 526 5.27 -1.55 -2.55
CA MET A 526 4.26 -0.51 -2.55
C MET A 526 3.12 -0.92 -1.61
N PRO A 527 3.05 -0.33 -0.41
CA PRO A 527 1.91 -0.49 0.47
C PRO A 527 0.63 0.06 -0.17
N ILE A 528 -0.46 -0.71 -0.12
CA ILE A 528 -1.78 -0.31 -0.67
C ILE A 528 -2.42 0.79 0.18
N SER A 529 -1.91 0.99 1.40
CA SER A 529 -2.24 2.07 2.31
C SER A 529 -1.98 3.48 1.76
N GLY A 530 -1.21 3.62 0.66
CA GLY A 530 -0.72 4.90 0.18
C GLY A 530 0.50 5.43 0.94
N SER A 531 1.08 4.61 1.83
CA SER A 531 2.36 4.91 2.49
C SER A 531 3.51 4.96 1.48
N ALA A 532 4.65 5.52 1.89
CA ALA A 532 5.83 5.63 1.02
C ALA A 532 6.27 4.26 0.47
N ILE A 533 6.68 4.24 -0.80
CA ILE A 533 7.24 3.03 -1.42
C ILE A 533 8.65 2.76 -0.88
N THR A 534 8.99 1.48 -0.71
CA THR A 534 10.33 1.07 -0.26
C THR A 534 11.09 0.45 -1.43
N SER A 535 12.26 0.99 -1.78
CA SER A 535 13.15 0.37 -2.77
C SER A 535 13.64 -0.99 -2.28
N LEU A 536 13.69 -1.98 -3.17
CA LEU A 536 14.15 -3.33 -2.86
C LEU A 536 15.56 -3.62 -3.38
N GLY A 537 16.46 -3.85 -2.45
CA GLY A 537 17.80 -4.36 -2.64
C GLY A 537 18.75 -3.37 -3.30
N VAL A 538 19.99 -3.82 -3.47
CA VAL A 538 21.07 -3.10 -4.15
C VAL A 538 21.76 -4.06 -5.11
N GLY A 539 22.14 -3.57 -6.29
CA GLY A 539 22.86 -4.37 -7.29
C GLY A 539 22.42 -4.09 -8.73
N SER A 540 23.24 -4.54 -9.68
CA SER A 540 22.91 -4.45 -11.11
C SER A 540 21.95 -5.57 -11.48
N LEU A 541 20.69 -5.21 -11.68
CA LEU A 541 19.66 -6.14 -12.14
C LEU A 541 19.62 -6.25 -13.68
N GLY A 542 20.42 -5.52 -14.44
CA GLY A 542 20.26 -5.45 -15.90
C GLY A 542 19.00 -4.67 -16.30
N GLU A 543 18.17 -5.26 -17.17
CA GLU A 543 16.85 -4.74 -17.56
C GLU A 543 15.72 -5.60 -16.95
N PRO A 544 15.22 -5.28 -15.74
CA PRO A 544 14.07 -5.95 -15.15
C PRO A 544 12.84 -5.87 -16.07
N ARG A 545 12.13 -6.99 -16.24
CA ARG A 545 10.95 -7.09 -17.11
C ARG A 545 9.74 -7.66 -16.41
N THR A 546 9.93 -8.67 -15.56
CA THR A 546 8.84 -9.35 -14.85
C THR A 546 9.14 -9.50 -13.37
N ILE A 547 8.12 -9.52 -12.53
CA ILE A 547 8.22 -9.69 -11.09
C ILE A 547 7.18 -10.68 -10.57
N ALA A 548 7.63 -11.61 -9.74
CA ALA A 548 6.77 -12.56 -9.05
C ALA A 548 6.97 -12.46 -7.54
N ALA A 549 5.86 -12.54 -6.82
CA ALA A 549 5.84 -12.47 -5.37
C ALA A 549 4.72 -13.35 -4.79
N ALA A 550 4.98 -13.89 -3.61
CA ALA A 550 3.99 -14.61 -2.81
C ALA A 550 4.26 -14.40 -1.32
N PRO A 551 3.25 -14.51 -0.45
CA PRO A 551 3.41 -14.35 1.00
C PRO A 551 4.53 -15.26 1.53
N GLY A 552 5.46 -14.68 2.28
CA GLY A 552 6.60 -15.39 2.89
C GLY A 552 7.71 -15.85 1.93
N ALA A 553 7.47 -15.91 0.62
CA ALA A 553 8.48 -16.36 -0.35
C ALA A 553 9.55 -15.28 -0.67
N PRO A 554 10.69 -15.59 -1.29
CA PRO A 554 11.53 -14.57 -1.91
C PRO A 554 10.83 -13.91 -3.11
N ILE A 555 11.08 -12.62 -3.34
CA ILE A 555 10.67 -11.96 -4.59
C ILE A 555 11.62 -12.41 -5.71
N LEU A 556 11.03 -12.68 -6.88
CA LEU A 556 11.75 -13.07 -8.10
C LEU A 556 11.59 -11.98 -9.16
N ILE A 557 12.66 -11.71 -9.90
CA ILE A 557 12.68 -10.76 -11.01
C ILE A 557 13.20 -11.48 -12.25
N GLY A 558 12.41 -11.51 -13.31
CA GLY A 558 12.90 -11.84 -14.64
C GLY A 558 13.55 -10.62 -15.26
N THR A 559 14.81 -10.76 -15.66
CA THR A 559 15.61 -9.67 -16.23
C THR A 559 16.34 -10.11 -17.49
N ARG A 560 16.71 -9.14 -18.33
CA ARG A 560 17.67 -9.34 -19.42
C ARG A 560 18.98 -8.64 -19.12
N SER A 561 20.09 -9.37 -19.18
CA SER A 561 21.44 -8.82 -19.02
C SER A 561 22.35 -9.36 -20.11
N SER A 562 23.06 -8.46 -20.81
CA SER A 562 23.97 -8.83 -21.92
C SER A 562 23.32 -9.74 -22.97
N GLY A 563 22.04 -9.50 -23.27
CA GLY A 563 21.25 -10.26 -24.25
C GLY A 563 20.72 -11.62 -23.76
N LYS A 564 20.95 -12.00 -22.50
CA LYS A 564 20.48 -13.27 -21.91
C LYS A 564 19.42 -13.01 -20.85
N ASP A 565 18.40 -13.86 -20.82
CA ASP A 565 17.37 -13.81 -19.78
C ASP A 565 17.85 -14.54 -18.52
N GLN A 566 17.59 -13.94 -17.36
CA GLN A 566 17.97 -14.47 -16.06
C GLN A 566 16.86 -14.21 -15.02
N ILE A 567 16.71 -15.11 -14.06
CA ILE A 567 15.93 -14.87 -12.85
C ILE A 567 16.86 -14.43 -11.73
N CYS A 568 16.55 -13.27 -11.16
CA CYS A 568 17.14 -12.77 -9.93
C CYS A 568 16.22 -13.07 -8.74
N ARG A 569 16.81 -13.47 -7.61
CA ARG A 569 16.11 -13.61 -6.33
C ARG A 569 16.77 -12.76 -5.27
N GLN A 570 15.95 -12.25 -4.35
CA GLN A 570 16.45 -11.57 -3.17
C GLN A 570 17.12 -12.58 -2.23
N ARG A 571 18.33 -12.30 -1.74
CA ARG A 571 19.07 -13.25 -0.90
C ARG A 571 18.40 -13.48 0.45
N SER A 572 17.82 -12.43 1.03
CA SER A 572 17.05 -12.47 2.27
C SER A 572 15.72 -11.73 2.05
N PRO A 573 14.58 -12.44 2.01
CA PRO A 573 13.26 -11.85 1.80
C PRO A 573 12.82 -10.91 2.92
N SER A 574 13.46 -11.02 4.09
CA SER A 574 13.19 -10.25 5.30
C SER A 574 14.15 -9.05 5.46
N ASN A 575 14.83 -8.65 4.39
CA ASN A 575 15.72 -7.50 4.44
C ASN A 575 15.62 -6.72 3.13
N SER A 576 14.97 -5.55 3.18
CA SER A 576 14.77 -4.68 2.04
C SER A 576 16.06 -4.20 1.38
N TYR A 577 17.23 -4.27 2.05
CA TYR A 577 18.54 -3.93 1.48
C TYR A 577 19.35 -5.15 1.05
N SER A 578 18.74 -6.34 1.03
CA SER A 578 19.42 -7.56 0.64
C SER A 578 19.92 -7.50 -0.81
N PRO A 579 21.15 -7.97 -1.10
CA PRO A 579 21.64 -8.02 -2.47
C PRO A 579 20.81 -8.99 -3.32
N TRP A 580 20.65 -8.64 -4.59
CA TRP A 580 20.08 -9.52 -5.59
C TRP A 580 21.12 -10.52 -6.10
N ILE A 581 20.71 -11.77 -6.29
CA ILE A 581 21.52 -12.79 -6.96
C ILE A 581 20.77 -13.25 -8.20
N CYS A 582 21.45 -13.29 -9.35
CA CYS A 582 20.87 -13.64 -10.66
C CYS A 582 21.48 -14.92 -11.25
N PRO A 583 21.40 -16.07 -10.55
CA PRO A 583 22.15 -17.26 -10.94
C PRO A 583 21.47 -18.07 -12.04
N THR A 584 20.15 -17.92 -12.23
CA THR A 584 19.35 -18.86 -13.00
C THR A 584 19.08 -18.33 -14.41
N PRO A 585 19.55 -19.00 -15.49
CA PRO A 585 19.14 -18.69 -16.86
C PRO A 585 17.69 -19.13 -17.07
N ALA A 586 16.75 -18.20 -16.99
CA ALA A 586 15.32 -18.41 -17.15
C ALA A 586 14.60 -17.05 -17.24
N LYS A 587 13.31 -17.06 -17.53
CA LYS A 587 12.44 -15.87 -17.57
C LYS A 587 11.03 -16.18 -17.08
N ASP A 588 10.18 -15.15 -17.03
CA ASP A 588 8.75 -15.24 -16.70
C ASP A 588 8.49 -16.07 -15.41
N PRO A 589 9.00 -15.60 -14.24
CA PRO A 589 8.85 -16.29 -12.97
C PRO A 589 7.46 -16.17 -12.35
#